data_AF-A0A239XQB0-F1
#
_entry.id   AF-A0A239XQB0-F1
#
_cell.length_a   1.000
_cell.length_b   1.000
_cell.length_c   1.000
_cell.angle_alpha   90.00
_cell.angle_beta   90.00
_cell.angle_gamma   90.00
#
_symmetry.space_group_name_H-M   'P 1'
#
loop_
_entity.id
_entity.type
_entity.pdbx_description
1 polymer ?
#
loop_
_entity_poly.entity_id
_entity_poly.type
_entity_poly.pdbx_seq_one_letter_code
_entity_poly.pdbx_strand_id
1 'polypeptide(L)'
;MTRKLFFSAALALVAMSCSKKNETGSITTEETTTSNPETTINTTVTPIDSATSLKETQSVTTADQTTTTKTTTGEVYHYISNDGKTKFSAIYDPEKGTVALKNETTGQTYDMKSVVSGSGSKYEDADKNFWWTHQGEFNFGKGDKDLILGKEVK
;
A
#
# COMPACT_ATOMS: atom_id res chain seq x y z
N MET A 1 12.68 64.24 -33.95
CA MET A 1 11.38 63.72 -33.48
C MET A 1 11.60 62.36 -32.86
N THR A 2 11.37 62.27 -31.56
CA THR A 2 11.48 61.07 -30.71
C THR A 2 10.31 60.13 -30.99
N ARG A 3 10.54 58.82 -31.12
CA ARG A 3 9.59 57.78 -30.71
C ARG A 3 10.35 56.49 -30.37
N LYS A 4 10.42 56.21 -29.06
CA LYS A 4 10.74 54.91 -28.49
C LYS A 4 9.59 53.96 -28.79
N LEU A 5 9.87 52.73 -29.21
CA LEU A 5 8.98 51.59 -29.01
C LEU A 5 9.82 50.38 -28.61
N PHE A 6 9.80 50.10 -27.31
CA PHE A 6 10.20 48.84 -26.74
C PHE A 6 9.13 47.80 -27.11
N PHE A 7 9.53 46.68 -27.72
CA PHE A 7 8.69 45.49 -27.78
C PHE A 7 9.30 44.41 -26.89
N SER A 8 8.77 44.33 -25.67
CA SER A 8 8.82 43.13 -24.83
C SER A 8 7.73 42.16 -25.27
N ALA A 9 8.06 40.88 -25.40
CA ALA A 9 7.19 39.71 -25.17
C ALA A 9 7.92 38.47 -25.71
N ALA A 10 7.92 37.30 -25.10
CA ALA A 10 7.51 36.85 -23.78
C ALA A 10 8.26 35.52 -23.59
N LEU A 11 8.98 35.34 -22.48
CA LEU A 11 9.59 34.06 -22.15
C LEU A 11 8.46 33.13 -21.71
N ALA A 12 8.01 32.23 -22.59
CA ALA A 12 7.07 31.19 -22.22
C ALA A 12 7.76 30.23 -21.26
N LEU A 13 7.53 30.42 -19.96
CA LEU A 13 7.82 29.41 -18.94
C LEU A 13 6.86 28.26 -19.18
N VAL A 14 7.33 27.23 -19.90
CA VAL A 14 6.69 25.92 -19.90
C VAL A 14 6.84 25.39 -18.47
N ALA A 15 5.81 25.59 -17.66
CA ALA A 15 5.69 24.89 -16.40
C ALA A 15 5.54 23.41 -16.74
N MET A 16 6.67 22.68 -16.73
CA MET A 16 6.64 21.24 -16.58
C MET A 16 6.01 20.98 -15.21
N SER A 17 4.70 20.81 -15.19
CA SER A 17 4.03 20.14 -14.09
C SER A 17 4.57 18.72 -14.11
N CYS A 18 5.65 18.49 -13.35
CA CYS A 18 6.03 17.15 -12.94
C CYS A 18 4.89 16.65 -12.05
N SER A 19 3.85 16.08 -12.66
CA SER A 19 2.98 15.15 -11.97
C SER A 19 3.91 14.06 -11.44
N LYS A 20 4.23 14.10 -10.14
CA LYS A 20 4.92 13.01 -9.47
C LYS A 20 4.06 11.77 -9.69
N LYS A 21 4.44 10.95 -10.66
CA LYS A 21 3.81 9.66 -10.89
C LYS A 21 4.20 8.82 -9.68
N ASN A 22 3.23 8.48 -8.85
CA ASN A 22 3.48 7.62 -7.70
C ASN A 22 4.08 6.29 -8.17
N GLU A 23 5.01 5.77 -7.38
CA GLU A 23 5.76 4.56 -7.71
C GLU A 23 4.81 3.36 -7.78
N THR A 24 4.98 2.52 -8.80
CA THR A 24 4.30 1.22 -8.86
C THR A 24 5.23 0.17 -8.29
N GLY A 25 4.74 -0.63 -7.34
CA GLY A 25 5.51 -1.67 -6.68
C GLY A 25 4.63 -2.85 -6.26
N SER A 26 5.22 -3.83 -5.56
CA SER A 26 4.51 -5.03 -5.11
C SER A 26 4.83 -5.37 -3.66
N ILE A 27 3.82 -5.83 -2.92
CA ILE A 27 3.95 -6.39 -1.57
C ILE A 27 3.48 -7.84 -1.62
N THR A 28 4.34 -8.75 -1.17
CA THR A 28 4.06 -10.19 -1.08
C THR A 28 3.92 -10.60 0.38
N THR A 29 2.78 -11.18 0.74
CA THR A 29 2.51 -11.77 2.06
C THR A 29 2.53 -13.28 1.93
N GLU A 30 3.22 -13.96 2.85
CA GLU A 30 3.22 -15.42 2.95
C GLU A 30 2.56 -15.86 4.27
N GLU A 31 1.60 -16.77 4.19
CA GLU A 31 0.99 -17.44 5.34
C GLU A 31 1.23 -18.94 5.25
N THR A 32 1.81 -19.53 6.30
CA THR A 32 2.03 -20.98 6.40
C THR A 32 1.13 -21.56 7.49
N THR A 33 0.37 -22.60 7.14
CA THR A 33 -0.48 -23.37 8.07
C THR A 33 -0.07 -24.84 8.04
N THR A 34 -0.01 -25.49 9.20
CA THR A 34 0.44 -26.88 9.33
C THR A 34 -0.77 -27.82 9.50
N SER A 35 -0.99 -28.73 8.55
CA SER A 35 -2.05 -29.75 8.56
C SER A 35 -1.72 -30.89 7.58
N ASN A 36 -2.08 -32.13 7.91
CA ASN A 36 -1.66 -33.41 7.29
C ASN A 36 -2.77 -34.11 6.44
N PRO A 37 -2.51 -34.88 5.35
CA PRO A 37 -1.70 -34.63 4.15
C PRO A 37 -2.50 -34.70 2.81
N GLU A 38 -2.16 -33.83 1.83
CA GLU A 38 -2.27 -34.07 0.37
C GLU A 38 -1.56 -32.92 -0.38
N THR A 39 -0.81 -33.20 -1.46
CA THR A 39 -0.11 -32.15 -2.23
C THR A 39 -1.03 -31.60 -3.32
N THR A 40 -1.52 -30.39 -3.14
CA THR A 40 -2.33 -29.66 -4.15
C THR A 40 -1.71 -28.28 -4.36
N ILE A 41 -1.49 -27.89 -5.62
CA ILE A 41 -1.04 -26.54 -5.99
C ILE A 41 -2.22 -25.81 -6.61
N ASN A 42 -2.76 -24.81 -5.91
CA ASN A 42 -3.84 -23.97 -6.43
C ASN A 42 -3.25 -22.60 -6.81
N THR A 43 -3.29 -22.28 -8.10
CA THR A 43 -2.92 -20.95 -8.61
C THR A 43 -4.19 -20.25 -9.07
N THR A 44 -4.58 -19.17 -8.40
CA THR A 44 -5.72 -18.34 -8.83
C THR A 44 -5.17 -17.00 -9.31
N VAL A 45 -5.05 -16.86 -10.63
CA VAL A 45 -4.79 -15.57 -11.28
C VAL A 45 -6.14 -14.96 -11.64
N THR A 46 -6.50 -13.83 -11.03
CA THR A 46 -7.65 -13.03 -11.48
C THR A 46 -7.12 -11.92 -12.39
N PRO A 47 -7.27 -12.01 -13.72
CA PRO A 47 -6.90 -10.91 -14.60
C PRO A 47 -7.92 -9.78 -14.41
N ILE A 48 -7.43 -8.59 -14.05
CA ILE A 48 -8.20 -7.36 -14.22
C ILE A 48 -7.63 -6.61 -15.43
N ASP A 49 -8.47 -6.44 -16.44
CA ASP A 49 -8.18 -5.60 -17.59
C ASP A 49 -8.32 -4.13 -17.14
N SER A 50 -7.37 -3.29 -17.54
CA SER A 50 -7.17 -1.87 -17.16
C SER A 50 -6.49 -1.58 -15.81
N ALA A 51 -5.22 -1.14 -15.90
CA ALA A 51 -4.44 -0.20 -15.06
C ALA A 51 -4.47 -0.22 -13.51
N THR A 52 -5.24 -1.09 -12.87
CA THR A 52 -5.42 -1.11 -11.40
C THR A 52 -4.71 -2.33 -10.80
N SER A 53 -4.43 -2.28 -9.51
CA SER A 53 -3.56 -3.21 -8.77
C SER A 53 -3.74 -4.70 -9.09
N LEU A 54 -2.69 -5.39 -9.56
CA LEU A 54 -2.71 -6.84 -9.80
C LEU A 54 -2.58 -7.60 -8.48
N LYS A 55 -3.50 -8.53 -8.20
CA LYS A 55 -3.41 -9.44 -7.05
C LYS A 55 -3.25 -10.88 -7.54
N GLU A 56 -2.14 -11.50 -7.17
CA GLU A 56 -1.86 -12.92 -7.41
C GLU A 56 -1.93 -13.67 -6.09
N THR A 57 -2.53 -14.86 -6.10
CA THR A 57 -2.53 -15.75 -4.93
C THR A 57 -2.16 -17.15 -5.38
N GLN A 58 -1.07 -17.67 -4.80
CA GLN A 58 -0.55 -19.00 -5.05
C GLN A 58 -0.55 -19.76 -3.73
N SER A 59 -1.13 -20.95 -3.73
CA SER A 59 -1.07 -21.85 -2.58
C SER A 59 -0.30 -23.11 -2.98
N VAL A 60 0.74 -23.41 -2.21
CA VAL A 60 1.53 -24.63 -2.31
C VAL A 60 1.26 -25.45 -1.06
N THR A 61 0.59 -26.59 -1.24
CA THR A 61 0.39 -27.55 -0.15
C THR A 61 1.37 -28.72 -0.29
N THR A 62 2.08 -29.01 0.78
CA THR A 62 2.89 -30.22 0.99
C THR A 62 2.21 -31.11 2.03
N ALA A 63 2.77 -32.29 2.32
CA ALA A 63 2.18 -33.24 3.26
C ALA A 63 1.86 -32.64 4.64
N ASP A 64 2.65 -31.69 5.13
CA ASP A 64 2.47 -31.16 6.48
C ASP A 64 2.12 -29.67 6.50
N GLN A 65 2.22 -28.96 5.37
CA GLN A 65 2.19 -27.51 5.35
C GLN A 65 1.49 -26.99 4.11
N THR A 66 0.56 -26.04 4.29
CA THR A 66 0.05 -25.18 3.23
C THR A 66 0.69 -23.81 3.35
N THR A 67 1.43 -23.41 2.33
CA THR A 67 1.96 -22.04 2.18
C THR A 67 1.12 -21.29 1.17
N THR A 68 0.52 -20.18 1.57
CA THR A 68 -0.21 -19.27 0.68
C THR A 68 0.60 -18.00 0.51
N THR A 69 1.01 -17.72 -0.72
CA THR A 69 1.67 -16.49 -1.15
C THR A 69 0.65 -15.59 -1.82
N LYS A 70 0.49 -14.36 -1.32
CA LYS A 70 -0.34 -13.33 -1.92
C LYS A 70 0.55 -12.16 -2.34
N THR A 71 0.60 -11.86 -3.64
CA THR A 71 1.28 -10.68 -4.16
C THR A 71 0.25 -9.63 -4.55
N THR A 72 0.39 -8.41 -4.05
CA THR A 72 -0.41 -7.25 -4.44
C THR A 72 0.52 -6.23 -5.09
N THR A 73 0.25 -5.90 -6.35
CA THR A 73 1.00 -4.89 -7.11
C THR A 73 0.12 -3.67 -7.27
N GLY A 74 0.65 -2.46 -7.18
CA GLY A 74 -0.12 -1.24 -7.38
C GLY A 74 0.67 0.00 -7.06
N GLU A 75 -0.05 1.11 -6.94
CA GLU A 75 0.51 2.37 -6.47
C GLU A 75 0.96 2.24 -5.00
N VAL A 76 2.21 2.60 -4.74
CA VAL A 76 2.82 2.49 -3.42
C VAL A 76 2.78 3.84 -2.72
N TYR A 77 2.23 3.83 -1.51
CA TYR A 77 2.21 4.96 -0.60
C TYR A 77 3.19 4.71 0.53
N HIS A 78 4.08 5.66 0.78
CA HIS A 78 5.09 5.56 1.83
C HIS A 78 4.71 6.38 3.05
N TYR A 79 5.01 5.85 4.23
CA TYR A 79 4.74 6.48 5.51
C TYR A 79 5.93 6.37 6.44
N ILE A 80 6.07 7.35 7.33
CA ILE A 80 7.10 7.37 8.37
C ILE A 80 6.49 7.74 9.72
N SER A 81 6.87 7.01 10.76
CA SER A 81 6.48 7.30 12.14
C SER A 81 7.00 8.68 12.57
N ASN A 82 6.31 9.30 13.53
CA ASN A 82 6.68 10.62 14.06
C ASN A 82 8.08 10.65 14.69
N ASP A 83 8.54 9.52 15.22
CA ASP A 83 9.90 9.38 15.75
C ASP A 83 10.95 9.01 14.67
N GLY A 84 10.51 8.82 13.42
CA GLY A 84 11.37 8.53 12.27
C GLY A 84 11.90 7.09 12.19
N LYS A 85 11.55 6.22 13.14
CA LYS A 85 12.16 4.87 13.28
C LYS A 85 11.46 3.79 12.47
N THR A 86 10.15 3.94 12.24
CA THR A 86 9.33 2.96 11.55
C THR A 86 8.88 3.52 10.22
N LYS A 87 9.10 2.76 9.15
CA LYS A 87 8.63 3.08 7.81
C LYS A 87 7.61 2.04 7.37
N PHE A 88 6.58 2.51 6.67
CA PHE A 88 5.58 1.62 6.06
C PHE A 88 5.44 1.91 4.58
N SER A 89 5.12 0.87 3.82
CA SER A 89 4.62 0.97 2.45
C SER A 89 3.23 0.35 2.39
N ALA A 90 2.30 1.00 1.71
CA ALA A 90 0.94 0.51 1.55
C ALA A 90 0.54 0.51 0.07
N ILE A 91 -0.16 -0.55 -0.35
CA ILE A 91 -0.84 -0.62 -1.64
C ILE A 91 -2.33 -0.80 -1.33
N TYR A 92 -3.14 0.18 -1.75
CA TYR A 92 -4.58 0.18 -1.53
C TYR A 92 -5.30 -0.42 -2.74
N ASP A 93 -6.28 -1.29 -2.46
CA ASP A 93 -7.26 -1.77 -3.43
C ASP A 93 -8.64 -1.24 -2.98
N PRO A 94 -9.07 -0.08 -3.49
CA PRO A 94 -10.32 0.56 -3.08
C PRO A 94 -11.55 -0.21 -3.55
N GLU A 95 -11.47 -0.98 -4.64
CA GLU A 95 -12.57 -1.80 -5.14
C GLU A 95 -12.92 -2.93 -4.19
N LYS A 96 -11.89 -3.55 -3.58
CA LYS A 96 -12.07 -4.61 -2.59
C LYS A 96 -12.11 -4.10 -1.14
N GLY A 97 -11.84 -2.82 -0.92
CA GLY A 97 -11.68 -2.25 0.41
C GLY A 97 -10.54 -2.93 1.19
N THR A 98 -9.41 -3.21 0.54
CA THR A 98 -8.26 -3.87 1.18
C THR A 98 -6.99 -3.03 1.08
N VAL A 99 -6.05 -3.29 1.98
CA VAL A 99 -4.70 -2.75 1.92
C VAL A 99 -3.69 -3.85 2.18
N ALA A 100 -2.68 -3.94 1.32
CA ALA A 100 -1.46 -4.67 1.60
C ALA A 100 -0.48 -3.69 2.26
N LEU A 101 -0.14 -3.91 3.53
CA LEU A 101 0.75 -3.06 4.30
C LEU A 101 2.05 -3.81 4.58
N LYS A 102 3.18 -3.13 4.42
CA LYS A 102 4.50 -3.64 4.80
C LYS A 102 5.15 -2.70 5.80
N ASN A 103 5.55 -3.23 6.94
CA ASN A 103 6.49 -2.57 7.83
C ASN A 103 7.89 -2.75 7.23
N GLU A 104 8.44 -1.71 6.63
CA GLU A 104 9.75 -1.76 5.96
C GLU A 104 10.90 -1.91 6.96
N THR A 105 10.67 -1.58 8.23
CA THR A 105 11.68 -1.71 9.29
C THR A 105 11.83 -3.15 9.75
N THR A 106 10.73 -3.91 9.84
CA THR A 106 10.74 -5.31 10.32
C THR A 106 10.63 -6.33 9.19
N GLY A 107 10.22 -5.91 7.99
CA GLY A 107 9.87 -6.79 6.87
C GLY A 107 8.48 -7.42 6.99
N GLN A 108 7.77 -7.23 8.11
CA GLN A 108 6.46 -7.83 8.32
C GLN A 108 5.42 -7.24 7.36
N THR A 109 4.61 -8.11 6.77
CA THR A 109 3.50 -7.74 5.91
C THR A 109 2.16 -8.06 6.57
N TYR A 110 1.13 -7.28 6.22
CA TYR A 110 -0.23 -7.41 6.73
C TYR A 110 -1.20 -7.32 5.56
N ASP A 111 -2.11 -8.29 5.48
CA ASP A 111 -3.26 -8.23 4.58
C ASP A 111 -4.49 -7.76 5.37
N MET A 112 -4.93 -6.53 5.13
CA MET A 112 -5.93 -5.87 5.97
C MET A 112 -7.19 -5.51 5.17
N LYS A 113 -8.35 -5.61 5.82
CA LYS A 113 -9.66 -5.29 5.24
C LYS A 113 -10.24 -4.05 5.89
N SER A 114 -10.93 -3.22 5.11
CA SER A 114 -11.60 -2.02 5.61
C SER A 114 -12.62 -2.39 6.67
N VAL A 115 -12.65 -1.62 7.75
CA VAL A 115 -13.66 -1.70 8.81
C VAL A 115 -14.34 -0.35 8.97
N VAL A 116 -15.56 -0.36 9.50
CA VAL A 116 -16.32 0.88 9.74
C VAL A 116 -15.57 1.77 10.73
N SER A 117 -15.40 3.04 10.38
CA SER A 117 -14.76 4.08 11.19
C SER A 117 -15.63 5.34 11.22
N GLY A 118 -15.53 6.14 12.29
CA GLY A 118 -16.22 7.42 12.39
C GLY A 118 -15.61 8.52 11.50
N SER A 119 -14.36 8.34 11.08
CA SER A 119 -13.63 9.24 10.18
C SER A 119 -12.39 8.55 9.63
N GLY A 120 -11.92 8.95 8.45
CA GLY A 120 -10.75 8.35 7.79
C GLY A 120 -10.96 6.90 7.36
N SER A 121 -9.90 6.26 6.87
CA SER A 121 -9.95 4.88 6.36
C SER A 121 -9.25 3.94 7.32
N LYS A 122 -10.01 3.07 8.00
CA LYS A 122 -9.48 2.08 8.94
C LYS A 122 -9.53 0.70 8.32
N TYR A 123 -8.46 -0.06 8.51
CA TYR A 123 -8.31 -1.44 8.06
C TYR A 123 -7.85 -2.31 9.23
N GLU A 124 -8.31 -3.55 9.29
CA GLU A 124 -7.90 -4.54 10.28
C GLU A 124 -7.55 -5.87 9.61
N ASP A 125 -6.55 -6.57 10.13
CA ASP A 125 -6.25 -7.96 9.75
C ASP A 125 -6.96 -8.96 10.69
N ALA A 126 -6.73 -10.26 10.46
CA ALA A 126 -7.31 -11.33 11.28
C ALA A 126 -6.82 -11.28 12.74
N ASP A 127 -5.60 -10.80 12.96
CA ASP A 127 -4.94 -10.69 14.26
C ASP A 127 -5.28 -9.40 15.02
N LYS A 128 -6.18 -8.58 14.48
CA LYS A 128 -6.61 -7.29 15.06
C LYS A 128 -5.50 -6.23 15.13
N ASN A 129 -4.46 -6.36 14.30
CA ASN A 129 -3.67 -5.20 13.96
C ASN A 129 -4.53 -4.26 13.12
N PHE A 130 -4.42 -2.96 13.35
CA PHE A 130 -5.13 -1.95 12.58
C PHE A 130 -4.18 -1.00 11.89
N TRP A 131 -4.60 -0.55 10.72
CA TRP A 131 -4.02 0.54 9.95
C TRP A 131 -5.10 1.59 9.72
N TRP A 132 -4.92 2.80 10.24
CA TRP A 132 -5.91 3.85 10.14
C TRP A 132 -5.29 5.13 9.60
N THR A 133 -5.73 5.57 8.43
CA THR A 133 -5.27 6.81 7.81
C THR A 133 -6.33 7.90 7.88
N HIS A 134 -5.88 9.12 8.14
CA HIS A 134 -6.73 10.31 8.12
C HIS A 134 -5.92 11.54 7.73
N GLN A 135 -6.30 12.22 6.65
CA GLN A 135 -5.70 13.50 6.21
C GLN A 135 -4.16 13.47 6.05
N GLY A 136 -3.60 12.36 5.56
CA GLY A 136 -2.16 12.19 5.39
C GLY A 136 -1.41 11.79 6.65
N GLU A 137 -2.10 11.60 7.77
CA GLU A 137 -1.58 10.96 8.99
C GLU A 137 -1.99 9.49 9.04
N PHE A 138 -1.26 8.69 9.83
CA PHE A 138 -1.60 7.30 10.11
C PHE A 138 -1.46 6.95 11.58
N ASN A 139 -2.24 5.95 11.98
CA ASN A 139 -2.13 5.21 13.23
C ASN A 139 -2.02 3.71 12.89
N PHE A 140 -1.01 3.05 13.46
CA PHE A 140 -0.84 1.60 13.38
C PHE A 140 -0.75 1.03 14.79
N GLY A 141 -1.35 -0.13 15.05
CA GLY A 141 -1.23 -0.79 16.36
C GLY A 141 -2.11 -2.02 16.47
N LYS A 142 -2.26 -2.55 17.69
CA LYS A 142 -3.11 -3.72 17.99
C LYS A 142 -3.94 -3.44 19.24
N GLY A 143 -5.25 -3.25 19.06
CA GLY A 143 -6.12 -2.75 20.12
C GLY A 143 -5.66 -1.38 20.64
N ASP A 144 -5.49 -1.22 21.96
CA ASP A 144 -4.99 0.02 22.58
C ASP A 144 -3.46 0.02 22.82
N LYS A 145 -2.74 -0.98 22.28
CA LYS A 145 -1.30 -1.18 22.47
C LYS A 145 -0.53 -0.94 21.18
N ASP A 146 0.78 -0.70 21.35
CA ASP A 146 1.76 -0.63 20.27
C ASP A 146 1.41 0.42 19.20
N LEU A 147 0.87 1.55 19.67
CA LEU A 147 0.41 2.64 18.82
C LEU A 147 1.60 3.39 18.21
N ILE A 148 1.76 3.24 16.90
CA ILE A 148 2.70 4.00 16.08
C ILE A 148 1.91 5.06 15.33
N LEU A 149 2.26 6.31 15.55
CA LEU A 149 1.68 7.48 14.87
C LEU A 149 2.66 8.00 13.84
N GLY A 150 2.17 8.52 12.73
CA GLY A 150 3.03 9.12 11.72
C GLY A 150 2.28 9.76 10.57
N LYS A 151 2.99 9.95 9.46
CA LYS A 151 2.47 10.63 8.27
C LYS A 151 2.95 10.03 6.97
N GLU A 152 2.19 10.28 5.93
CA GLU A 152 2.54 9.98 4.54
C GLU A 152 3.74 10.84 4.09
N VAL A 153 4.61 10.23 3.29
CA VAL A 153 5.78 10.86 2.68
C VAL A 153 5.50 10.99 1.18
N LYS A 154 5.51 12.25 0.68
CA LYS A 154 5.20 12.60 -0.71
C LYS A 154 6.42 13.03 -1.52
#